data_AF-A0A219T8A4-F1
#
_entry.id   AF-A0A219T8A4-F1
#
_cell.length_a   1.000
_cell.length_b   1.000
_cell.length_c   1.000
_cell.angle_alpha   90.00
_cell.angle_beta   90.00
_cell.angle_gamma   90.00
#
_symmetry.space_group_name_H-M   'P 1'
#
loop_
_entity.id
_entity.type
_entity.pdbx_description
1 polymer ?
#
loop_
_entity_poly.entity_id
_entity_poly.type
_entity_poly.pdbx_seq_one_letter_code
_entity_poly.pdbx_strand_id
1 'polypeptide(L)'
;SLDYCVVKMPRWDLAKFTRVSKNIGSSMKSVGEVMAIGRKFEEAFQKALRMVDNVIGFDPDLHPVNEDVLEEPTDKRMFVIAAALQKGYTIDRLYDLTKIDRWFLQKMKHIIDLNSQMKKIGINLPNEMLLEAKKIGFSDKQIAAAIKSTELAVRNQREENNIIPFVKQIDTVAGEWPASTNYLYLTYNGNSHDVEFLSDHTMVIGSGVYRIGSSVEFDWCAVGCLRELRNLGKKTIMVNYNPETVSTDYDMCDRLYFEEISFETVMDIYNLENPEGIILS
;
A
#
# COMPACT_ATOMS: atom_id res chain seq x y z
N SER A 1 9.17 20.42 -5.35
CA SER A 1 7.89 19.93 -5.91
C SER A 1 7.88 18.41 -5.75
N LEU A 2 6.72 17.75 -5.66
CA LEU A 2 6.65 16.27 -5.56
C LEU A 2 5.97 15.73 -6.81
N ASP A 3 6.53 14.69 -7.44
CA ASP A 3 5.97 14.04 -8.64
C ASP A 3 5.19 12.75 -8.30
N TYR A 4 4.84 12.60 -7.02
CA TYR A 4 4.08 11.49 -6.46
C TYR A 4 3.03 11.98 -5.45
N CYS A 5 2.09 11.11 -5.13
CA CYS A 5 1.06 11.28 -4.12
C CYS A 5 1.39 10.41 -2.91
N VAL A 6 1.16 10.96 -1.71
CA VAL A 6 1.32 10.26 -0.45
C VAL A 6 -0.03 10.16 0.24
N VAL A 7 -0.39 8.96 0.69
CA VAL A 7 -1.62 8.72 1.44
C VAL A 7 -1.25 8.14 2.80
N LYS A 8 -1.65 8.84 3.87
CA LYS A 8 -1.56 8.34 5.23
C LYS A 8 -2.92 7.79 5.66
N MET A 9 -2.94 6.62 6.30
CA MET A 9 -4.14 6.04 6.89
C MET A 9 -3.90 5.62 8.34
N PRO A 10 -4.78 6.03 9.28
CA PRO A 10 -4.71 5.57 10.66
C PRO A 10 -5.10 4.09 10.80
N ARG A 11 -4.50 3.42 11.78
CA ARG A 11 -4.81 2.06 12.24
C ARG A 11 -5.66 2.10 13.50
N TRP A 12 -6.69 1.27 13.54
CA TRP A 12 -7.55 1.11 14.72
C TRP A 12 -7.61 -0.34 15.17
N ASP A 13 -7.58 -0.55 16.48
CA ASP A 13 -7.76 -1.87 17.13
C ASP A 13 -9.08 -1.93 17.94
N LEU A 14 -10.11 -1.19 17.49
CA LEU A 14 -11.38 -1.02 18.21
C LEU A 14 -12.12 -2.34 18.47
N ALA A 15 -11.89 -3.37 17.66
CA ALA A 15 -12.45 -4.71 17.86
C ALA A 15 -12.01 -5.37 19.18
N LYS A 16 -10.86 -4.96 19.76
CA LYS A 16 -10.39 -5.45 21.08
C LYS A 16 -11.19 -4.86 22.24
N PHE A 17 -11.97 -3.81 22.01
CA PHE A 17 -12.69 -3.07 23.05
C PHE A 17 -14.21 -3.17 22.86
N THR A 18 -14.85 -4.13 23.53
CA THR A 18 -16.29 -4.41 23.37
C THR A 18 -17.21 -3.29 23.87
N ARG A 19 -16.74 -2.45 24.79
CA ARG A 19 -17.53 -1.37 25.42
C ARG A 19 -17.22 0.03 24.87
N VAL A 20 -16.42 0.12 23.81
CA VAL A 20 -16.01 1.39 23.22
C VAL A 20 -16.76 1.62 21.91
N SER A 21 -17.30 2.84 21.75
CA SER A 21 -17.92 3.25 20.49
C SER A 21 -16.90 3.22 19.35
N LYS A 22 -17.30 2.63 18.22
CA LYS A 22 -16.50 2.55 17.00
C LYS A 22 -16.52 3.83 16.17
N ASN A 23 -17.37 4.79 16.52
CA ASN A 23 -17.48 6.07 15.82
C ASN A 23 -16.17 6.85 16.00
N ILE A 24 -15.71 7.44 14.91
CA ILE A 24 -14.56 8.33 14.90
C ILE A 24 -15.04 9.79 14.94
N GLY A 25 -14.28 10.64 15.61
CA GLY A 25 -14.63 12.04 15.82
C GLY A 25 -13.38 12.86 16.12
N SER A 26 -13.54 13.97 16.83
CA SER A 26 -12.43 14.87 17.16
C SER A 26 -11.39 14.27 18.12
N SER A 27 -11.81 13.33 18.98
CA SER A 27 -10.89 12.62 19.88
C SER A 27 -10.23 11.44 19.17
N MET A 28 -8.90 11.42 19.14
CA MET A 28 -8.13 10.35 18.52
C MET A 28 -8.37 9.01 19.23
N LYS A 29 -8.56 7.94 18.44
CA LYS A 29 -8.69 6.55 18.89
C LYS A 29 -7.78 5.58 18.13
N SER A 30 -7.03 6.08 17.15
CA SER A 30 -6.07 5.28 16.38
C SER A 30 -4.88 4.89 17.24
N VAL A 31 -4.31 3.73 16.96
CA VAL A 31 -3.18 3.13 17.70
C VAL A 31 -1.88 3.14 16.91
N GLY A 32 -1.93 3.60 15.66
CA GLY A 32 -0.80 3.74 14.76
C GLY A 32 -1.27 4.29 13.41
N GLU A 33 -0.37 4.32 12.44
CA GLU A 33 -0.64 4.79 11.09
C GLU A 33 0.28 4.13 10.06
N VAL A 34 -0.15 4.21 8.80
CA VAL A 34 0.65 3.81 7.65
C VAL A 34 0.75 4.96 6.69
N MET A 35 1.78 4.93 5.88
CA MET A 35 1.92 5.82 4.74
C MET A 35 2.13 4.98 3.48
N ALA A 36 1.62 5.44 2.35
CA ALA A 36 1.84 4.79 1.08
C ALA A 36 2.12 5.83 0.01
N ILE A 37 2.95 5.44 -0.96
CA ILE A 37 3.44 6.31 -2.01
C ILE A 37 3.09 5.70 -3.37
N GLY A 38 2.62 6.54 -4.28
CA GLY A 38 2.29 6.17 -5.65
C GLY A 38 2.19 7.41 -6.53
N ARG A 39 2.31 7.26 -7.85
CA ARG A 39 2.24 8.42 -8.77
C ARG A 39 0.81 8.82 -9.12
N LYS A 40 -0.16 8.04 -8.67
CA LYS A 40 -1.59 8.34 -8.70
C LYS A 40 -2.18 8.19 -7.31
N PHE A 41 -3.23 8.96 -7.02
CA PHE A 41 -3.94 8.84 -5.77
C PHE A 41 -4.51 7.43 -5.57
N GLU A 42 -5.12 6.84 -6.61
CA GLU A 42 -5.68 5.50 -6.54
C GLU A 42 -4.62 4.46 -6.14
N GLU A 43 -3.41 4.58 -6.69
CA GLU A 43 -2.28 3.70 -6.39
C GLU A 43 -1.85 3.80 -4.93
N ALA A 44 -1.58 5.01 -4.45
CA ALA A 44 -1.19 5.25 -3.07
C ALA A 44 -2.32 4.86 -2.09
N PHE A 45 -3.58 5.16 -2.43
CA PHE A 45 -4.74 4.86 -1.60
C PHE A 45 -4.96 3.36 -1.41
N GLN A 46 -4.86 2.56 -2.48
CA GLN A 46 -5.04 1.11 -2.37
C GLN A 46 -3.89 0.43 -1.61
N LYS A 47 -2.64 0.89 -1.81
CA LYS A 47 -1.50 0.45 -0.98
C LYS A 47 -1.73 0.75 0.49
N ALA A 48 -2.11 1.99 0.83
CA ALA A 48 -2.38 2.38 2.21
C ALA A 48 -3.46 1.50 2.86
N LEU A 49 -4.55 1.19 2.15
CA LEU A 49 -5.59 0.30 2.66
C LEU A 49 -5.05 -1.08 3.05
N ARG A 50 -4.22 -1.68 2.19
CA ARG A 50 -3.60 -3.00 2.46
C ARG A 50 -2.57 -2.97 3.57
N MET A 51 -1.90 -1.83 3.76
CA MET A 51 -0.95 -1.64 4.86
C MET A 51 -1.64 -1.50 6.23
N VAL A 52 -2.87 -0.96 6.30
CA VAL A 52 -3.59 -0.74 7.58
C VAL A 52 -4.10 -2.04 8.22
N ASP A 53 -4.66 -2.95 7.43
CA ASP A 53 -5.30 -4.16 7.93
C ASP A 53 -5.16 -5.27 6.89
N ASN A 54 -5.51 -6.51 7.23
CA ASN A 54 -5.47 -7.64 6.31
C ASN A 54 -6.62 -7.59 5.29
N VAL A 55 -6.68 -6.51 4.52
CA VAL A 55 -7.62 -6.29 3.41
C VAL A 55 -6.86 -6.33 2.09
N ILE A 56 -7.56 -6.62 1.00
CA ILE A 56 -6.95 -6.77 -0.32
C ILE A 56 -6.88 -5.45 -1.12
N GLY A 57 -7.44 -4.37 -0.60
CA GLY A 57 -7.55 -3.07 -1.25
C GLY A 57 -8.91 -2.42 -0.98
N PHE A 58 -9.39 -1.60 -1.91
CA PHE A 58 -10.71 -0.97 -1.82
C PHE A 58 -11.80 -1.94 -2.29
N ASP A 59 -12.11 -2.91 -1.43
CA ASP A 59 -13.04 -4.01 -1.72
C ASP A 59 -14.50 -3.64 -1.42
N PRO A 60 -15.40 -3.60 -2.43
CA PRO A 60 -16.81 -3.31 -2.21
C PRO A 60 -17.62 -4.47 -1.64
N ASP A 61 -17.09 -5.70 -1.64
CA ASP A 61 -17.82 -6.88 -1.16
C ASP A 61 -17.57 -7.15 0.35
N LEU A 62 -16.65 -6.41 0.99
CA LEU A 62 -16.25 -6.64 2.38
C LEU A 62 -17.33 -6.23 3.40
N HIS A 63 -18.10 -5.17 3.11
CA HIS A 63 -19.15 -4.67 3.99
C HIS A 63 -20.40 -4.28 3.18
N PRO A 64 -21.61 -4.47 3.72
CA PRO A 64 -22.81 -3.96 3.08
C PRO A 64 -22.89 -2.44 3.17
N VAL A 65 -23.65 -1.83 2.27
CA VAL A 65 -24.02 -0.41 2.37
C VAL A 65 -24.79 -0.16 3.67
N ASN A 66 -24.37 0.88 4.39
CA ASN A 66 -24.99 1.35 5.62
C ASN A 66 -24.86 2.89 5.64
N GLU A 67 -25.98 3.59 5.49
CA GLU A 67 -25.97 5.07 5.44
C GLU A 67 -25.60 5.70 6.79
N ASP A 68 -25.96 5.07 7.92
CA ASP A 68 -25.55 5.55 9.24
C ASP A 68 -24.03 5.62 9.36
N VAL A 69 -23.29 4.65 8.79
CA VAL A 69 -21.82 4.66 8.77
C VAL A 69 -21.27 5.70 7.76
N LEU A 70 -22.02 5.98 6.69
CA LEU A 70 -21.64 7.02 5.73
C LEU A 70 -21.81 8.41 6.35
N GLU A 71 -22.83 8.65 7.16
CA GLU A 71 -23.05 9.91 7.87
C GLU A 71 -22.19 10.03 9.13
N GLU A 72 -22.24 9.01 10.00
CA GLU A 72 -21.45 8.90 11.22
C GLU A 72 -20.22 8.00 11.00
N PRO A 73 -19.03 8.58 10.79
CA PRO A 73 -17.88 7.81 10.35
C PRO A 73 -17.42 6.80 11.40
N THR A 74 -17.01 5.62 10.93
CA THR A 74 -16.34 4.56 11.72
C THR A 74 -15.02 4.15 11.05
N ASP A 75 -14.24 3.28 11.70
CA ASP A 75 -13.03 2.67 11.13
C ASP A 75 -13.29 1.84 9.87
N LYS A 76 -14.56 1.51 9.57
CA LYS A 76 -14.96 0.74 8.39
C LYS A 76 -15.61 1.58 7.28
N ARG A 77 -15.72 2.90 7.46
CA ARG A 77 -16.41 3.80 6.50
C ARG A 77 -15.92 3.66 5.06
N MET A 78 -14.61 3.49 4.85
CA MET A 78 -14.05 3.35 3.50
C MET A 78 -14.66 2.17 2.73
N PHE A 79 -14.86 1.02 3.37
CA PHE A 79 -15.43 -0.16 2.72
C PHE A 79 -16.94 -0.02 2.49
N VAL A 80 -17.63 0.74 3.36
CA VAL A 80 -19.05 1.08 3.14
C VAL A 80 -19.21 2.04 1.94
N ILE A 81 -18.27 2.97 1.74
CA ILE A 81 -18.22 3.81 0.53
C ILE A 81 -18.00 2.95 -0.72
N ALA A 82 -17.08 1.98 -0.67
CA ALA A 82 -16.84 1.05 -1.78
C ALA A 82 -18.13 0.31 -2.18
N ALA A 83 -18.85 -0.24 -1.20
CA ALA A 83 -20.13 -0.90 -1.42
C ALA A 83 -21.21 0.04 -1.98
N ALA A 84 -21.26 1.29 -1.51
CA ALA A 84 -22.24 2.27 -1.96
C ALA A 84 -22.01 2.68 -3.42
N LEU A 85 -20.74 2.88 -3.80
CA LEU A 85 -20.34 3.10 -5.18
C LEU A 85 -20.72 1.92 -6.08
N GLN A 86 -20.49 0.69 -5.62
CA GLN A 86 -20.87 -0.52 -6.37
C GLN A 86 -22.39 -0.65 -6.54
N LYS A 87 -23.19 -0.21 -5.55
CA LYS A 87 -24.65 -0.12 -5.65
C LYS A 87 -25.15 1.07 -6.47
N GLY A 88 -24.26 1.87 -7.06
CA GLY A 88 -24.61 2.96 -7.96
C GLY A 88 -24.99 4.28 -7.28
N TYR A 89 -24.53 4.52 -6.05
CA TYR A 89 -24.70 5.83 -5.41
C TYR A 89 -23.95 6.90 -6.20
N THR A 90 -24.57 8.07 -6.38
CA THR A 90 -23.94 9.19 -7.08
C THR A 90 -22.86 9.83 -6.20
N ILE A 91 -21.89 10.49 -6.85
CA ILE A 91 -20.84 11.24 -6.17
C ILE A 91 -21.44 12.35 -5.29
N ASP A 92 -22.48 13.04 -5.76
CA ASP A 92 -23.16 14.08 -4.98
C ASP A 92 -23.83 13.52 -3.74
N ARG A 93 -24.53 12.38 -3.84
CA ARG A 93 -25.13 11.73 -2.67
C ARG A 93 -24.07 11.32 -1.66
N LEU A 94 -22.97 10.73 -2.11
CA LEU A 94 -21.87 10.36 -1.21
C LEU A 94 -21.18 11.59 -0.60
N TYR A 95 -21.04 12.67 -1.35
CA TYR A 95 -20.57 13.94 -0.80
C TYR A 95 -21.52 14.44 0.29
N ASP A 96 -22.83 14.40 0.06
CA ASP A 96 -23.81 14.90 1.03
C ASP A 96 -23.80 14.11 2.33
N LEU A 97 -23.69 12.78 2.26
CA LEU A 97 -23.58 11.89 3.41
C LEU A 97 -22.23 12.05 4.12
N THR A 98 -21.12 12.10 3.35
CA THR A 98 -19.78 11.91 3.94
C THR A 98 -18.99 13.18 4.18
N LYS A 99 -19.30 14.24 3.42
CA LYS A 99 -18.52 15.47 3.24
C LYS A 99 -17.08 15.25 2.72
N ILE A 100 -16.76 14.05 2.24
CA ILE A 100 -15.50 13.78 1.54
C ILE A 100 -15.56 14.48 0.18
N ASP A 101 -14.51 15.22 -0.17
CA ASP A 101 -14.48 15.97 -1.42
C ASP A 101 -14.76 15.09 -2.64
N ARG A 102 -15.52 15.64 -3.59
CA ARG A 102 -15.96 14.95 -4.81
C ARG A 102 -14.79 14.40 -5.61
N TRP A 103 -13.64 15.07 -5.58
CA TRP A 103 -12.44 14.61 -6.27
C TRP A 103 -12.01 13.22 -5.77
N PHE A 104 -11.92 13.02 -4.45
CA PHE A 104 -11.57 11.71 -3.87
C PHE A 104 -12.63 10.67 -4.18
N LEU A 105 -13.92 11.03 -4.07
CA LEU A 105 -15.02 10.12 -4.38
C LEU A 105 -15.01 9.69 -5.85
N GLN A 106 -14.67 10.58 -6.77
CA GLN A 106 -14.52 10.27 -8.19
C GLN A 106 -13.37 9.29 -8.43
N LYS A 107 -12.26 9.45 -7.70
CA LYS A 107 -11.13 8.51 -7.75
C LYS A 107 -11.46 7.14 -7.17
N MET A 108 -12.21 7.10 -6.07
CA MET A 108 -12.72 5.85 -5.49
C MET A 108 -13.70 5.17 -6.45
N LYS A 109 -14.57 5.94 -7.12
CA LYS A 109 -15.48 5.41 -8.15
C LYS A 109 -14.71 4.77 -9.31
N HIS A 110 -13.63 5.40 -9.77
CA HIS A 110 -12.78 4.84 -10.82
C HIS A 110 -12.26 3.43 -10.46
N ILE A 111 -11.81 3.22 -9.22
CA ILE A 111 -11.39 1.91 -8.73
C ILE A 111 -12.55 0.90 -8.80
N ILE A 112 -13.74 1.28 -8.34
CA ILE A 112 -14.93 0.40 -8.34
C ILE A 112 -15.43 0.09 -9.75
N ASP A 113 -15.37 1.05 -10.66
CA ASP A 113 -15.73 0.86 -12.07
C ASP A 113 -14.81 -0.18 -12.71
N LEU A 114 -13.49 -0.07 -12.51
CA LEU A 114 -12.52 -1.04 -13.04
C LEU A 114 -12.70 -2.42 -12.41
N ASN A 115 -12.88 -2.51 -11.09
CA ASN A 115 -13.19 -3.77 -10.40
C ASN A 115 -14.43 -4.45 -10.99
N SER A 116 -15.47 -3.67 -11.29
CA SER A 116 -16.72 -4.18 -11.87
C SER A 116 -16.54 -4.65 -13.31
N GLN A 117 -15.66 -4.02 -14.08
CA GLN A 117 -15.30 -4.46 -15.43
C GLN A 117 -14.53 -5.79 -15.38
N MET A 118 -13.51 -5.89 -14.50
CA MET A 118 -12.75 -7.14 -14.32
C MET A 118 -13.64 -8.31 -13.90
N LYS A 119 -14.58 -8.09 -12.97
CA LYS A 119 -15.58 -9.10 -12.57
C LYS A 119 -16.43 -9.61 -13.73
N LYS A 120 -16.76 -8.76 -14.71
CA LYS A 120 -17.53 -9.15 -15.90
C LYS A 120 -16.72 -9.97 -16.88
N ILE A 121 -15.43 -9.66 -17.04
CA ILE A 121 -14.51 -10.36 -17.95
C ILE A 121 -14.12 -11.72 -17.39
N GLY A 122 -13.84 -11.80 -16.08
CA GLY A 122 -13.39 -13.03 -15.43
C GLY A 122 -11.96 -13.40 -15.81
N ILE A 123 -11.66 -14.71 -15.82
CA ILE A 123 -10.31 -15.27 -15.88
C ILE A 123 -9.52 -14.84 -17.13
N ASN A 124 -10.20 -14.53 -18.24
CA ASN A 124 -9.57 -14.10 -19.50
C ASN A 124 -9.27 -12.60 -19.50
N LEU A 125 -8.68 -12.07 -18.43
CA LEU A 125 -8.39 -10.65 -18.28
C LEU A 125 -7.29 -10.22 -19.26
N PRO A 126 -7.55 -9.25 -20.16
CA PRO A 126 -6.52 -8.75 -21.08
C PRO A 126 -5.35 -8.10 -20.35
N ASN A 127 -4.14 -8.27 -20.86
CA ASN A 127 -2.91 -7.71 -20.28
C ASN A 127 -2.94 -6.18 -20.16
N GLU A 128 -3.62 -5.49 -21.09
CA GLU A 128 -3.79 -4.04 -21.02
C GLU A 128 -4.61 -3.62 -19.79
N MET A 129 -5.70 -4.34 -19.51
CA MET A 129 -6.53 -4.10 -18.33
C MET A 129 -5.83 -4.53 -17.04
N LEU A 130 -5.04 -5.60 -17.10
CA LEU A 130 -4.16 -6.00 -16.00
C LEU A 130 -3.18 -4.88 -15.64
N LEU A 131 -2.45 -4.33 -16.63
CA LEU A 131 -1.54 -3.21 -16.43
C LEU A 131 -2.25 -1.95 -15.92
N GLU A 132 -3.45 -1.65 -16.44
CA GLU A 132 -4.27 -0.53 -15.96
C GLU A 132 -4.65 -0.69 -14.49
N ALA A 133 -5.08 -1.90 -14.09
CA ALA A 133 -5.38 -2.23 -12.70
C ALA A 133 -4.15 -2.04 -11.80
N LYS A 134 -2.97 -2.53 -12.22
CA LYS A 134 -1.72 -2.33 -11.49
C LYS A 134 -1.35 -0.85 -11.35
N LYS A 135 -1.53 -0.04 -12.41
CA LYS A 135 -1.29 1.42 -12.41
C LYS A 135 -2.18 2.20 -11.45
N ILE A 136 -3.32 1.67 -11.05
CA ILE A 136 -4.18 2.27 -10.02
C ILE A 136 -4.13 1.52 -8.69
N GLY A 137 -3.13 0.67 -8.50
CA GLY A 137 -2.78 0.06 -7.22
C GLY A 137 -3.52 -1.22 -6.86
N PHE A 138 -4.16 -1.92 -7.80
CA PHE A 138 -4.73 -3.23 -7.51
C PHE A 138 -3.62 -4.24 -7.15
N SER A 139 -3.81 -4.97 -6.05
CA SER A 139 -2.97 -6.13 -5.73
C SER A 139 -3.35 -7.33 -6.61
N ASP A 140 -2.40 -8.24 -6.81
CA ASP A 140 -2.61 -9.52 -7.50
C ASP A 140 -3.73 -10.31 -6.80
N LYS A 141 -3.80 -10.23 -5.46
CA LYS A 141 -4.87 -10.84 -4.66
C LYS A 141 -6.24 -10.21 -4.91
N GLN A 142 -6.33 -8.88 -5.07
CA GLN A 142 -7.58 -8.20 -5.39
C GLN A 142 -8.08 -8.51 -6.81
N ILE A 143 -7.16 -8.55 -7.77
CA ILE A 143 -7.47 -8.93 -9.15
C ILE A 143 -7.95 -10.38 -9.17
N ALA A 144 -7.24 -11.28 -8.50
CA ALA A 144 -7.60 -12.70 -8.38
C ALA A 144 -9.01 -12.87 -7.81
N ALA A 145 -9.36 -12.14 -6.75
CA ALA A 145 -10.71 -12.15 -6.18
C ALA A 145 -11.77 -11.66 -7.19
N ALA A 146 -11.49 -10.60 -7.94
CA ALA A 146 -12.40 -10.06 -8.94
C ALA A 146 -12.66 -11.04 -10.09
N ILE A 147 -11.62 -11.70 -10.61
CA ILE A 147 -11.71 -12.59 -11.77
C ILE A 147 -11.97 -14.06 -11.41
N LYS A 148 -12.08 -14.38 -10.11
CA LYS A 148 -12.22 -15.75 -9.56
C LYS A 148 -11.03 -16.66 -9.92
N SER A 149 -9.81 -16.16 -9.74
CA SER A 149 -8.55 -16.87 -9.92
C SER A 149 -7.75 -16.93 -8.61
N THR A 150 -6.49 -17.33 -8.66
CA THR A 150 -5.56 -17.31 -7.52
C THR A 150 -4.55 -16.18 -7.65
N GLU A 151 -4.04 -15.69 -6.51
CA GLU A 151 -2.99 -14.65 -6.46
C GLU A 151 -1.77 -15.05 -7.30
N LEU A 152 -1.33 -16.30 -7.20
CA LEU A 152 -0.19 -16.83 -7.96
C LEU A 152 -0.46 -16.86 -9.47
N ALA A 153 -1.67 -17.20 -9.91
CA ALA A 153 -1.99 -17.20 -11.34
C ALA A 153 -1.94 -15.79 -11.94
N VAL A 154 -2.45 -14.78 -11.20
CA VAL A 154 -2.35 -13.37 -11.63
C VAL A 154 -0.88 -12.92 -11.66
N ARG A 155 -0.09 -13.28 -10.64
CA ARG A 155 1.34 -12.99 -10.60
C ARG A 155 2.08 -13.60 -11.78
N ASN A 156 1.85 -14.86 -12.10
CA ASN A 156 2.49 -15.53 -13.23
C ASN A 156 2.13 -14.86 -14.56
N GLN A 157 0.84 -14.58 -14.80
CA GLN A 157 0.41 -13.84 -15.99
C GLN A 157 1.13 -12.49 -16.07
N ARG A 158 1.24 -11.79 -14.95
CA ARG A 158 1.89 -10.49 -14.85
C ARG A 158 3.38 -10.56 -15.20
N GLU A 159 4.11 -11.51 -14.63
CA GLU A 159 5.54 -11.71 -14.88
C GLU A 159 5.81 -12.17 -16.32
N GLU A 160 5.05 -13.14 -16.85
CA GLU A 160 5.17 -13.63 -18.24
C GLU A 160 4.98 -12.53 -19.29
N ASN A 161 4.23 -11.48 -18.94
CA ASN A 161 3.95 -10.35 -19.83
C ASN A 161 4.76 -9.09 -19.49
N ASN A 162 5.81 -9.21 -18.67
CA ASN A 162 6.67 -8.10 -18.24
C ASN A 162 5.91 -6.92 -17.60
N ILE A 163 4.79 -7.19 -16.94
CA ILE A 163 4.02 -6.20 -16.18
C ILE A 163 4.64 -6.15 -14.77
N ILE A 164 5.81 -5.53 -14.65
CA ILE A 164 6.53 -5.42 -13.37
C ILE A 164 6.59 -3.95 -12.92
N PRO A 165 6.66 -3.70 -11.60
CA PRO A 165 6.78 -2.33 -11.11
C PRO A 165 8.19 -1.77 -11.35
N PHE A 166 8.30 -0.45 -11.38
CA PHE A 166 9.56 0.27 -11.40
C PHE A 166 9.89 0.83 -10.02
N VAL A 167 11.19 0.92 -9.73
CA VAL A 167 11.71 1.51 -8.48
C VAL A 167 11.95 2.99 -8.72
N LYS A 168 11.32 3.84 -7.91
CA LYS A 168 11.44 5.29 -7.99
C LYS A 168 11.99 5.87 -6.70
N GLN A 169 12.81 6.91 -6.83
CA GLN A 169 13.50 7.55 -5.71
C GLN A 169 12.73 8.78 -5.24
N ILE A 170 12.78 9.04 -3.94
CA ILE A 170 12.20 10.23 -3.32
C ILE A 170 13.29 11.28 -3.18
N ASP A 171 13.24 12.30 -4.03
CA ASP A 171 14.33 13.27 -4.18
C ASP A 171 14.03 14.67 -3.64
N THR A 172 12.84 14.91 -3.09
CA THR A 172 12.31 16.21 -2.60
C THR A 172 12.17 17.32 -3.65
N VAL A 173 12.75 17.14 -4.84
CA VAL A 173 12.85 18.13 -5.92
C VAL A 173 12.22 17.66 -7.25
N ALA A 174 11.51 16.53 -7.27
CA ALA A 174 10.81 16.00 -8.45
C ALA A 174 11.72 15.83 -9.68
N GLY A 175 12.92 15.29 -9.47
CA GLY A 175 13.89 14.95 -10.50
C GLY A 175 14.75 16.11 -10.99
N GLU A 176 14.64 17.32 -10.40
CA GLU A 176 15.44 18.48 -10.81
C GLU A 176 16.94 18.33 -10.50
N TRP A 177 17.29 17.57 -9.45
CA TRP A 177 18.67 17.28 -9.07
C TRP A 177 18.83 15.79 -8.77
N PRO A 178 20.02 15.19 -9.04
CA PRO A 178 20.30 13.82 -8.65
C PRO A 178 20.13 13.67 -7.14
N ALA A 179 19.21 12.81 -6.72
CA ALA A 179 19.02 12.52 -5.31
C ALA A 179 20.15 11.64 -4.77
N SER A 180 20.68 12.05 -3.62
CA SER A 180 21.55 11.22 -2.79
C SER A 180 20.77 10.40 -1.76
N THR A 181 19.44 10.37 -1.84
CA THR A 181 18.55 9.74 -0.84
C THR A 181 18.38 8.26 -1.15
N ASN A 182 18.52 7.38 -0.19
CA ASN A 182 18.28 5.94 -0.36
C ASN A 182 16.78 5.55 -0.31
N TYR A 183 15.88 6.51 -0.55
CA TYR A 183 14.46 6.36 -0.23
C TYR A 183 13.64 6.02 -1.48
N LEU A 184 13.03 4.83 -1.49
CA LEU A 184 12.51 4.18 -2.68
C LEU A 184 11.05 3.76 -2.50
N TYR A 185 10.29 3.76 -3.59
CA TYR A 185 8.96 3.16 -3.68
C TYR A 185 8.76 2.49 -5.04
N LEU A 186 7.83 1.55 -5.12
CA LEU A 186 7.47 0.85 -6.34
C LEU A 186 6.29 1.55 -7.04
N THR A 187 6.30 1.59 -8.36
CA THR A 187 5.14 2.07 -9.12
C THR A 187 5.06 1.47 -10.51
N TYR A 188 3.83 1.22 -10.97
CA TYR A 188 3.57 0.84 -12.37
C TYR A 188 3.41 2.05 -13.30
N ASN A 189 3.45 3.27 -12.75
CA ASN A 189 3.39 4.53 -13.48
C ASN A 189 4.80 5.06 -13.82
N GLY A 190 5.77 4.16 -13.98
CA GLY A 190 7.13 4.45 -14.41
C GLY A 190 7.44 3.81 -15.77
N ASN A 191 8.64 4.11 -16.28
CA ASN A 191 9.19 3.54 -17.51
C ASN A 191 10.66 3.10 -17.37
N SER A 192 11.28 3.35 -16.22
CA SER A 192 12.64 2.97 -15.88
C SER A 192 12.79 2.93 -14.35
N HIS A 193 13.81 2.24 -13.86
CA HIS A 193 14.23 2.33 -12.47
C HIS A 193 15.13 3.56 -12.27
N ASP A 194 15.06 4.18 -11.08
CA ASP A 194 15.93 5.31 -10.71
C ASP A 194 17.23 4.84 -10.03
N VAL A 195 17.35 3.53 -9.75
CA VAL A 195 18.52 2.91 -9.12
C VAL A 195 19.03 1.74 -9.95
N GLU A 196 20.32 1.47 -9.84
CA GLU A 196 20.94 0.24 -10.34
C GLU A 196 20.78 -0.88 -9.31
N PHE A 197 20.70 -2.14 -9.73
CA PHE A 197 20.58 -3.28 -8.83
C PHE A 197 21.92 -3.99 -8.73
N LEU A 198 22.48 -4.04 -7.52
CA LEU A 198 23.75 -4.70 -7.21
C LEU A 198 23.44 -5.80 -6.19
N SER A 199 23.69 -7.06 -6.55
CA SER A 199 23.36 -8.25 -5.73
C SER A 199 24.32 -8.46 -4.55
N ASP A 200 24.53 -7.43 -3.73
CA ASP A 200 25.43 -7.42 -2.57
C ASP A 200 24.77 -6.92 -1.27
N HIS A 201 23.44 -6.86 -1.26
CA HIS A 201 22.65 -6.37 -0.12
C HIS A 201 22.01 -7.52 0.68
N THR A 202 21.83 -7.31 1.99
CA THR A 202 21.00 -8.15 2.86
C THR A 202 19.67 -7.44 3.11
N MET A 203 18.55 -8.13 2.88
CA MET A 203 17.21 -7.58 3.07
C MET A 203 16.71 -7.82 4.50
N VAL A 204 16.16 -6.77 5.12
CA VAL A 204 15.52 -6.79 6.43
C VAL A 204 14.07 -6.35 6.27
N ILE A 205 13.15 -7.17 6.78
CA ILE A 205 11.72 -6.86 6.76
C ILE A 205 11.31 -6.21 8.08
N GLY A 206 10.62 -5.08 8.00
CA GLY A 206 10.18 -4.33 9.18
C GLY A 206 8.94 -4.86 9.87
N SER A 207 8.56 -4.16 10.93
CA SER A 207 7.41 -4.50 11.78
C SER A 207 6.06 -4.11 11.18
N GLY A 208 6.05 -3.23 10.17
CA GLY A 208 4.84 -2.67 9.61
C GLY A 208 4.10 -1.75 10.59
N VAL A 209 2.78 -1.68 10.46
CA VAL A 209 1.96 -0.77 11.27
C VAL A 209 1.87 -1.20 12.73
N TYR A 210 2.11 -0.23 13.62
CA TYR A 210 1.87 -0.40 15.05
C TYR A 210 0.42 -0.72 15.35
N ARG A 211 0.23 -1.69 16.25
CA ARG A 211 -1.06 -2.17 16.76
C ARG A 211 -0.89 -2.65 18.19
N ILE A 212 -1.98 -2.85 18.92
CA ILE A 212 -1.88 -3.30 20.31
C ILE A 212 -1.23 -4.70 20.33
N GLY A 213 -0.05 -4.81 20.95
CA GLY A 213 0.76 -6.03 21.00
C GLY A 213 1.84 -6.14 19.91
N SER A 214 1.97 -5.14 19.03
CA SER A 214 3.12 -4.98 18.14
C SER A 214 3.43 -3.49 17.97
N SER A 215 4.44 -3.01 18.68
CA SER A 215 4.80 -1.60 18.74
C SER A 215 6.32 -1.40 18.50
N VAL A 216 6.88 -0.35 19.09
CA VAL A 216 8.25 0.13 18.88
C VAL A 216 9.31 -0.91 19.20
N GLU A 217 9.02 -1.89 20.06
CA GLU A 217 9.94 -2.97 20.39
C GLU A 217 10.41 -3.76 19.16
N PHE A 218 9.53 -3.97 18.17
CA PHE A 218 9.90 -4.67 16.94
C PHE A 218 10.70 -3.79 15.99
N ASP A 219 10.42 -2.47 15.96
CA ASP A 219 11.24 -1.52 15.23
C ASP A 219 12.66 -1.43 15.81
N TRP A 220 12.77 -1.46 17.14
CA TRP A 220 14.06 -1.49 17.84
C TRP A 220 14.90 -2.71 17.45
N CYS A 221 14.28 -3.89 17.36
CA CYS A 221 14.96 -5.11 16.89
C CYS A 221 15.46 -4.95 15.45
N ALA A 222 14.64 -4.40 14.54
CA ALA A 222 15.02 -4.17 13.14
C ALA A 222 16.19 -3.18 13.03
N VAL A 223 16.13 -2.06 13.76
CA VAL A 223 17.21 -1.06 13.81
C VAL A 223 18.49 -1.66 14.40
N GLY A 224 18.39 -2.48 15.45
CA GLY A 224 19.53 -3.22 16.01
C GLY A 224 20.19 -4.13 14.97
N CYS A 225 19.37 -4.88 14.21
CA CYS A 225 19.84 -5.74 13.12
C CYS A 225 20.56 -4.94 12.03
N LEU A 226 19.97 -3.83 11.56
CA LEU A 226 20.58 -2.96 10.55
C LEU A 226 21.94 -2.41 10.99
N ARG A 227 22.05 -1.97 12.26
CA ARG A 227 23.31 -1.48 12.83
C ARG A 227 24.38 -2.56 12.87
N GLU A 228 24.03 -3.77 13.28
CA GLU A 228 25.01 -4.87 13.31
C GLU A 228 25.43 -5.33 11.91
N LEU A 229 24.51 -5.38 10.93
CA LEU A 229 24.87 -5.65 9.54
C LEU A 229 25.84 -4.59 9.00
N ARG A 230 25.59 -3.31 9.30
CA ARG A 230 26.51 -2.22 8.95
C ARG A 230 27.87 -2.38 9.63
N ASN A 231 27.93 -2.75 10.90
CA ASN A 231 29.18 -3.03 11.62
C ASN A 231 29.98 -4.19 10.98
N LEU A 232 29.28 -5.18 10.40
CA LEU A 232 29.86 -6.30 9.66
C LEU A 232 30.24 -5.92 8.21
N GLY A 233 30.07 -4.66 7.81
CA GLY A 233 30.37 -4.18 6.46
C GLY A 233 29.39 -4.68 5.39
N LYS A 234 28.20 -5.13 5.79
CA LYS A 234 27.13 -5.57 4.88
C LYS A 234 26.26 -4.39 4.48
N LYS A 235 25.92 -4.32 3.19
CA LYS A 235 24.89 -3.38 2.70
C LYS A 235 23.50 -3.91 3.01
N THR A 236 22.57 -3.01 3.24
CA THR A 236 21.26 -3.33 3.80
C THR A 236 20.12 -2.74 2.97
N ILE A 237 19.09 -3.57 2.75
CA ILE A 237 17.80 -3.13 2.23
C ILE A 237 16.78 -3.23 3.36
N MET A 238 16.10 -2.13 3.68
CA MET A 238 14.98 -2.13 4.62
C MET A 238 13.66 -2.04 3.87
N VAL A 239 12.69 -2.90 4.20
CA VAL A 239 11.31 -2.82 3.67
C VAL A 239 10.36 -2.58 4.83
N ASN A 240 9.78 -1.39 4.91
CA ASN A 240 8.80 -1.02 5.94
C ASN A 240 7.92 0.15 5.47
N TYR A 241 6.76 0.34 6.08
CA TYR A 241 5.77 1.35 5.64
C TYR A 241 5.17 2.18 6.78
N ASN A 242 5.77 2.09 7.98
CA ASN A 242 5.32 2.87 9.12
C ASN A 242 6.10 4.20 9.19
N PRO A 243 5.43 5.36 9.05
CA PRO A 243 6.10 6.66 9.00
C PRO A 243 6.59 7.16 10.38
N GLU A 244 6.19 6.51 11.48
CA GLU A 244 6.54 6.94 12.83
C GLU A 244 7.88 6.39 13.33
N THR A 245 8.55 5.52 12.55
CA THR A 245 9.60 4.64 13.09
C THR A 245 10.99 5.02 12.62
N VAL A 246 12.00 4.64 13.41
CA VAL A 246 13.40 4.96 13.09
C VAL A 246 13.88 4.10 11.93
N SER A 247 13.34 2.88 11.77
CA SER A 247 13.74 2.03 10.65
C SER A 247 13.37 2.58 9.27
N THR A 248 12.41 3.52 9.18
CA THR A 248 12.07 4.23 7.96
C THR A 248 12.77 5.57 7.83
N ASP A 249 13.78 5.84 8.67
CA ASP A 249 14.70 6.94 8.46
C ASP A 249 15.75 6.57 7.39
N TYR A 250 16.09 7.54 6.55
CA TYR A 250 16.95 7.36 5.39
C TYR A 250 18.41 7.09 5.79
N ASP A 251 18.83 7.39 7.02
CA ASP A 251 20.21 7.16 7.48
C ASP A 251 20.46 5.75 8.07
N MET A 252 19.41 4.94 8.23
CA MET A 252 19.48 3.63 8.89
C MET A 252 19.93 2.47 8.00
N CYS A 253 19.71 2.56 6.69
CA CYS A 253 20.05 1.49 5.74
C CYS A 253 20.67 2.05 4.44
N ASP A 254 21.08 1.19 3.52
CA ASP A 254 21.63 1.63 2.22
C ASP A 254 20.53 1.81 1.16
N ARG A 255 19.41 1.09 1.32
CA ARG A 255 18.19 1.22 0.51
C ARG A 255 16.96 1.04 1.39
N LEU A 256 16.09 2.04 1.43
CA LEU A 256 14.82 1.99 2.13
C LEU A 256 13.69 1.90 1.11
N TYR A 257 13.00 0.77 1.05
CA TYR A 257 11.75 0.63 0.32
C TYR A 257 10.57 0.94 1.25
N PHE A 258 9.91 2.08 1.02
CA PHE A 258 8.69 2.45 1.72
C PHE A 258 7.47 1.76 1.11
N GLU A 259 7.38 0.46 1.35
CA GLU A 259 6.48 -0.42 0.62
C GLU A 259 5.74 -1.41 1.50
N GLU A 260 4.65 -1.92 0.96
CA GLU A 260 3.80 -2.90 1.61
C GLU A 260 4.58 -4.18 1.93
N ILE A 261 4.47 -4.68 3.15
CA ILE A 261 5.04 -5.98 3.52
C ILE A 261 4.01 -7.07 3.17
N SER A 262 3.88 -7.35 1.87
CA SER A 262 3.07 -8.43 1.33
C SER A 262 3.94 -9.39 0.52
N PHE A 263 3.43 -10.61 0.28
CA PHE A 263 4.13 -11.58 -0.57
C PHE A 263 4.42 -11.00 -1.95
N GLU A 264 3.44 -10.36 -2.57
CA GLU A 264 3.57 -9.73 -3.88
C GLU A 264 4.70 -8.71 -3.93
N THR A 265 4.67 -7.73 -3.02
CA THR A 265 5.59 -6.59 -3.03
C THR A 265 6.99 -6.98 -2.58
N VAL A 266 7.11 -7.79 -1.52
CA VAL A 266 8.41 -8.28 -1.06
C VAL A 266 9.08 -9.12 -2.13
N MET A 267 8.33 -9.98 -2.84
CA MET A 267 8.89 -10.78 -3.93
C MET A 267 9.29 -9.93 -5.15
N ASP A 268 8.53 -8.87 -5.47
CA ASP A 268 8.92 -7.93 -6.52
C ASP A 268 10.25 -7.25 -6.20
N ILE A 269 10.45 -6.79 -4.96
CA ILE A 269 11.72 -6.18 -4.53
C ILE A 269 12.84 -7.24 -4.52
N TYR A 270 12.56 -8.44 -3.98
CA TYR A 270 13.52 -9.52 -3.90
C TYR A 270 14.05 -9.93 -5.28
N ASN A 271 13.16 -10.05 -6.27
CA ASN A 271 13.54 -10.41 -7.64
C ASN A 271 14.36 -9.31 -8.34
N LEU A 272 14.08 -8.04 -8.04
CA LEU A 272 14.82 -6.90 -8.60
C LEU A 272 16.21 -6.75 -7.96
N GLU A 273 16.29 -6.83 -6.64
CA GLU A 273 17.52 -6.63 -5.87
C GLU A 273 18.43 -7.87 -5.85
N ASN A 274 17.83 -9.06 -5.90
CA ASN A 274 18.51 -10.34 -5.75
C ASN A 274 19.47 -10.34 -4.52
N PRO A 275 18.93 -10.14 -3.30
CA PRO A 275 19.76 -9.98 -2.10
C PRO A 275 20.49 -11.28 -1.73
N GLU A 276 21.60 -11.16 -1.01
CA GLU A 276 22.37 -12.31 -0.49
C GLU A 276 21.55 -13.17 0.49
N GLY A 277 20.60 -12.54 1.18
CA GLY A 277 19.73 -13.17 2.15
C GLY A 277 18.63 -12.23 2.62
N ILE A 278 17.63 -12.82 3.27
CA ILE A 278 16.50 -12.12 3.87
C ILE A 278 16.40 -12.46 5.35
N ILE A 279 16.19 -11.45 6.18
CA ILE A 279 15.95 -11.59 7.62
C ILE A 279 14.47 -11.35 7.89
N LEU A 280 13.82 -12.40 8.40
CA LEU A 280 12.43 -12.39 8.86
C LEU A 280 12.46 -12.55 10.39
N SER A 281 11.93 -11.59 11.14
CA SER A 281 11.83 -11.65 12.61
C SER A 281 10.43 -11.99 13.08
#